data_AF-A0A2U1KUF8-F1
#
_entry.id   AF-A0A2U1KUF8-F1
#
_cell.length_a   1.000
_cell.length_b   1.000
_cell.length_c   1.000
_cell.angle_alpha   90.00
_cell.angle_beta   90.00
_cell.angle_gamma   90.00
#
_symmetry.space_group_name_H-M   'P 1'
#
loop_
_entity.id
_entity.type
_entity.pdbx_description
1 polymer ?
#
loop_
_entity_poly.entity_id
_entity_poly.type
_entity_poly.pdbx_seq_one_letter_code
_entity_poly.pdbx_strand_id
1 'polypeptide(L)'
;MGARPNIDHLKESCGSNQLQHCFKYLFVQEWRENEDLIRYIGQKCADLGANIQRRAQLIQEGESFGLFDNVAPDAVECMGWSEIVAHVRFCTGKEPNYEENVDAI
;
A
#
# COMPACT_ATOMS: atom_id res chain seq x y z
N MET A 1 14.35 24.03 -31.52
CA MET A 1 15.15 23.47 -32.63
C MET A 1 15.66 22.12 -32.18
N GLY A 2 15.24 21.03 -32.83
CA GLY A 2 15.74 19.70 -32.49
C GLY A 2 17.20 19.58 -32.87
N ALA A 3 18.05 19.17 -31.93
CA ALA A 3 19.44 18.84 -32.22
C ALA A 3 19.45 17.74 -33.30
N ARG A 4 20.22 17.95 -34.37
CA ARG A 4 20.34 16.96 -35.43
C ARG A 4 21.00 15.71 -34.84
N PRO A 5 20.39 14.51 -34.92
CA PRO A 5 21.00 13.31 -34.36
C PRO A 5 22.38 13.07 -34.98
N ASN A 6 23.40 12.86 -34.14
CA ASN A 6 24.76 12.58 -34.61
C ASN A 6 24.83 11.10 -35.05
N ILE A 7 24.69 10.89 -36.36
CA ILE A 7 24.74 9.56 -36.98
C ILE A 7 26.09 8.87 -36.75
N ASP A 8 27.19 9.60 -36.65
CA ASP A 8 28.51 9.00 -36.49
C ASP A 8 28.68 8.43 -35.08
N HIS A 9 28.23 9.15 -34.06
CA HIS A 9 28.16 8.64 -32.69
C HIS A 9 27.26 7.40 -32.57
N LEU A 10 26.15 7.37 -33.33
CA LEU A 10 25.25 6.23 -33.35
C LEU A 10 25.89 5.00 -34.00
N LYS A 11 26.65 5.17 -35.08
CA LYS A 11 27.41 4.09 -35.72
C LYS A 11 28.48 3.52 -34.78
N GLU A 12 29.20 4.39 -34.06
CA GLU A 12 30.17 4.00 -33.03
C GLU A 12 29.49 3.20 -31.91
N SER A 13 28.39 3.73 -31.35
CA SER A 13 27.63 3.08 -30.27
C SER A 13 27.03 1.74 -30.70
N CYS A 14 26.56 1.64 -31.95
CA CYS A 14 26.05 0.41 -32.56
C CYS A 14 27.18 -0.57 -32.95
N GLY A 15 28.44 -0.13 -33.02
CA GLY A 15 29.56 -0.93 -33.54
C GLY A 15 29.43 -1.27 -35.03
N SER A 16 28.65 -0.51 -35.80
CA SER A 16 28.40 -0.79 -37.21
C SER A 16 28.18 0.46 -38.04
N ASN A 17 28.85 0.52 -39.20
CA ASN A 17 28.68 1.58 -40.18
C ASN A 17 27.38 1.46 -41.01
N GLN A 18 26.65 0.35 -40.87
CA GLN A 18 25.41 0.10 -41.60
C GLN A 18 24.22 0.73 -40.87
N LEU A 19 23.52 1.65 -41.54
CA LEU A 19 22.39 2.40 -40.97
C LEU A 19 21.27 1.48 -40.46
N GLN A 20 21.03 0.35 -41.13
CA GLN A 20 20.06 -0.67 -40.72
C GLN A 20 20.35 -1.27 -39.34
N HIS A 21 21.63 -1.44 -38.99
CA HIS A 21 22.03 -1.93 -37.67
C HIS A 21 21.79 -0.85 -36.61
N CYS A 22 22.04 0.42 -36.93
CA CYS A 22 21.77 1.55 -36.04
C CYS A 22 20.28 1.65 -35.69
N PHE A 23 19.38 1.49 -36.67
CA PHE A 23 17.94 1.46 -36.40
C PHE A 23 17.57 0.27 -35.51
N LYS A 24 18.06 -0.93 -35.83
CA LYS A 24 17.82 -2.12 -35.02
C LYS A 24 18.31 -1.94 -33.58
N TYR A 25 19.47 -1.33 -33.39
CA TYR A 25 20.04 -1.01 -32.08
C TYR A 25 19.12 -0.09 -31.27
N LEU A 26 18.66 1.03 -31.86
CA LEU A 26 17.75 1.95 -31.20
C LEU A 26 16.43 1.28 -30.79
N PHE A 27 15.79 0.55 -31.70
CA PHE A 27 14.53 -0.13 -31.40
C PHE A 27 14.67 -1.22 -30.33
N VAL A 28 15.79 -1.95 -30.32
CA VAL A 28 16.05 -2.97 -29.29
C VAL A 28 16.31 -2.32 -27.92
N GLN A 29 16.98 -1.17 -27.88
CA GLN A 29 17.18 -0.43 -26.62
C GLN A 29 15.85 0.07 -26.05
N GLU A 30 15.04 0.77 -26.85
CA GLU A 30 13.72 1.25 -26.42
C GLU A 30 12.82 0.10 -25.95
N TRP A 31 12.83 -1.03 -26.67
CA TRP A 31 12.06 -2.21 -26.28
C TRP A 31 12.49 -2.76 -24.92
N ARG A 32 13.80 -2.90 -24.69
CA ARG A 32 14.34 -3.36 -23.41
C ARG A 32 13.97 -2.43 -22.27
N GLU A 33 14.12 -1.12 -22.46
CA GLU A 33 13.75 -0.11 -21.46
C GLU A 33 12.26 -0.18 -21.11
N ASN A 34 11.40 -0.39 -22.12
CA ASN A 34 9.97 -0.58 -21.90
C ASN A 34 9.66 -1.89 -21.14
N GLU A 35 10.31 -3.00 -21.48
CA GLU A 35 10.16 -4.26 -20.73
C GLU A 35 10.60 -4.12 -19.28
N ASP A 36 11.72 -3.45 -19.02
CA ASP A 36 12.22 -3.19 -17.68
C ASP A 36 11.27 -2.30 -16.88
N LEU A 37 10.68 -1.28 -17.52
CA LEU A 37 9.66 -0.42 -16.90
C LEU A 37 8.38 -1.20 -16.57
N ILE A 38 7.89 -2.04 -17.50
CA ILE A 38 6.72 -2.90 -17.28
C ILE A 38 6.97 -3.83 -16.09
N ARG A 39 8.14 -4.46 -16.04
CA ARG A 39 8.53 -5.34 -14.92
C ARG A 39 8.58 -4.58 -13.60
N TYR A 40 9.16 -3.39 -13.59
CA TYR A 40 9.22 -2.55 -12.39
C TYR A 40 7.83 -2.17 -11.88
N ILE A 41 6.93 -1.73 -12.76
CA ILE A 41 5.55 -1.40 -12.41
C ILE A 41 4.82 -2.64 -11.90
N GLY A 42 4.98 -3.78 -12.57
CA GLY A 42 4.40 -5.06 -12.14
C GLY A 42 4.81 -5.44 -10.71
N GLN A 43 6.10 -5.29 -10.37
CA GLN A 43 6.58 -5.52 -9.01
C GLN A 43 5.92 -4.56 -8.00
N LYS A 44 5.83 -3.27 -8.32
CA LYS A 44 5.18 -2.28 -7.44
C LYS A 44 3.69 -2.58 -7.22
N CYS A 45 2.99 -3.05 -8.25
CA CYS A 45 1.61 -3.50 -8.12
C CYS A 45 1.48 -4.73 -7.20
N ALA A 46 2.37 -5.71 -7.34
CA ALA A 46 2.39 -6.90 -6.48
C ALA A 46 2.66 -6.53 -5.01
N ASP A 47 3.65 -5.67 -4.76
CA ASP A 47 3.97 -5.18 -3.41
C ASP A 47 2.78 -4.44 -2.77
N LEU A 48 2.10 -3.59 -3.55
CA LEU A 48 0.91 -2.87 -3.11
C LEU A 48 -0.24 -3.84 -2.79
N GLY A 49 -0.49 -4.84 -3.66
CA GLY A 49 -1.50 -5.86 -3.43
C GLY A 49 -1.27 -6.64 -2.13
N ALA A 50 -0.03 -7.06 -1.87
CA ALA A 50 0.33 -7.73 -0.62
C ALA A 50 0.12 -6.84 0.62
N ASN A 51 0.41 -5.54 0.52
CA ASN A 51 0.18 -4.59 1.61
C ASN A 51 -1.31 -4.36 1.88
N ILE A 52 -2.14 -4.29 0.84
CA ILE A 52 -3.60 -4.19 0.99
C ILE A 52 -4.14 -5.44 1.69
N GLN A 53 -3.72 -6.63 1.24
CA GLN A 53 -4.15 -7.89 1.84
C GLN A 53 -3.76 -7.97 3.33
N ARG A 54 -2.53 -7.59 3.69
CA ARG A 54 -2.08 -7.55 5.08
C ARG A 54 -2.94 -6.58 5.92
N ARG A 55 -3.27 -5.40 5.38
CA ARG A 55 -4.11 -4.43 6.09
C ARG A 55 -5.53 -4.95 6.29
N ALA A 56 -6.10 -5.64 5.30
CA ALA A 56 -7.42 -6.26 5.43
C ALA A 56 -7.44 -7.31 6.56
N GLN A 57 -6.38 -8.12 6.68
CA GLN A 57 -6.23 -9.09 7.78
C GLN A 57 -6.18 -8.40 9.15
N LEU A 58 -5.38 -7.34 9.29
CA LEU A 58 -5.29 -6.58 10.54
C LEU A 58 -6.62 -5.92 10.95
N ILE A 59 -7.38 -5.44 9.96
CA ILE A 59 -8.73 -4.90 10.22
C ILE A 59 -9.64 -6.00 10.73
N GLN A 60 -9.68 -7.15 10.05
CA GLN A 60 -10.48 -8.29 10.47
C GLN A 60 -10.09 -8.81 11.86
N GLU A 61 -8.79 -8.87 12.18
CA GLU A 61 -8.30 -9.18 13.52
C GLU A 61 -8.80 -8.16 14.54
N GLY A 62 -8.68 -6.86 14.24
CA GLY A 62 -9.21 -5.77 15.06
C GLY A 62 -10.71 -5.90 15.34
N GLU A 63 -11.50 -6.21 14.31
CA GLU A 63 -12.95 -6.45 14.42
C GLU A 63 -13.26 -7.73 15.22
N SER A 64 -12.40 -8.74 15.17
CA SER A 64 -12.58 -10.00 15.92
C SER A 64 -12.45 -9.84 17.44
N PHE A 65 -11.79 -8.78 17.91
CA PHE A 65 -11.75 -8.43 19.33
C PHE A 65 -13.10 -7.87 19.84
N GLY A 66 -14.07 -7.63 18.93
CA GLY A 66 -15.40 -7.08 19.23
C GLY A 66 -15.36 -5.60 19.63
N LEU A 67 -16.53 -4.93 19.61
CA LEU A 67 -16.70 -3.82 20.56
C LEU A 67 -16.47 -4.41 21.96
N PHE A 68 -15.96 -3.61 22.88
CA PHE A 68 -15.87 -3.93 24.31
C PHE A 68 -17.25 -4.20 24.98
N ASP A 69 -18.28 -4.54 24.20
CA ASP A 69 -19.66 -4.81 24.63
C ASP A 69 -19.77 -6.06 25.50
N ASN A 70 -18.76 -6.94 25.49
CA ASN A 70 -18.68 -8.12 26.36
C ASN A 70 -17.51 -8.04 27.35
N VAL A 71 -17.05 -6.84 27.74
CA VAL A 71 -16.29 -6.74 28.99
C VAL A 71 -17.24 -7.19 30.10
N ALA A 72 -17.00 -8.40 30.60
CA ALA A 72 -17.76 -9.00 31.68
C ALA A 72 -17.99 -7.93 32.77
N PRO A 73 -19.21 -7.80 33.33
CA PRO A 73 -19.50 -6.86 34.40
C PRO A 73 -18.44 -6.90 35.52
N ASP A 74 -17.88 -8.08 35.76
CA ASP A 74 -16.81 -8.36 36.73
C ASP A 74 -15.50 -7.63 36.41
N ALA A 75 -15.13 -7.47 35.13
CA ALA A 75 -13.97 -6.71 34.70
C ALA A 75 -14.23 -5.19 34.77
N VAL A 76 -15.50 -4.76 34.64
CA VAL A 76 -15.93 -3.38 34.88
C VAL A 76 -15.87 -3.03 36.38
N GLU A 77 -16.18 -3.99 37.24
CA GLU A 77 -16.08 -3.83 38.68
C GLU A 77 -14.62 -3.79 39.17
N CYS A 78 -13.73 -4.51 38.49
CA CYS A 78 -12.32 -4.63 38.88
C CYS A 78 -11.45 -3.44 38.40
N MET A 79 -11.77 -2.85 37.25
CA MET A 79 -11.14 -1.61 36.75
C MET A 79 -12.12 -0.47 37.00
N GLY A 80 -11.96 0.26 38.11
CA GLY A 80 -12.90 1.30 38.50
C GLY A 80 -13.28 2.21 37.33
N TRP A 81 -14.58 2.53 37.21
CA TRP A 81 -15.20 3.20 36.05
C TRP A 81 -14.35 4.27 35.34
N SER A 82 -13.60 5.09 36.08
CA SER A 82 -12.69 6.11 35.52
C SER A 82 -11.61 5.56 34.58
N GLU A 83 -11.06 4.37 34.86
CA GLU A 83 -10.02 3.74 34.05
C GLU A 83 -10.59 3.20 32.74
N ILE A 84 -11.83 2.71 32.76
CA ILE A 84 -12.53 2.21 31.58
C ILE A 84 -12.90 3.37 30.66
N VAL A 85 -13.42 4.48 31.21
CA VAL A 85 -13.71 5.68 30.40
C VAL A 85 -12.43 6.24 29.78
N ALA A 86 -11.31 6.26 30.53
CA ALA A 86 -10.03 6.70 30.02
C ALA A 86 -9.51 5.77 28.91
N HIS A 87 -9.64 4.46 29.07
CA HIS A 87 -9.20 3.46 28.10
C HIS A 87 -10.05 3.49 26.82
N VAL A 88 -11.38 3.52 26.94
CA VAL A 88 -12.29 3.61 25.78
C VAL A 88 -12.07 4.92 25.04
N ARG A 89 -11.90 6.05 25.75
CA ARG A 89 -11.57 7.33 25.12
C ARG A 89 -10.21 7.28 24.43
N PHE A 90 -9.21 6.63 25.02
CA PHE A 90 -7.89 6.47 24.42
C PHE A 90 -7.94 5.63 23.14
N CYS A 91 -8.67 4.52 23.15
CA CYS A 91 -8.75 3.59 22.01
C CYS A 91 -9.65 4.09 20.88
N THR A 92 -10.74 4.80 21.21
CA THR A 92 -11.77 5.20 20.22
C THR A 92 -11.78 6.69 19.88
N GLY A 93 -11.11 7.52 20.69
CA GLY A 93 -11.13 8.98 20.56
C GLY A 93 -12.48 9.63 20.89
N LYS A 94 -13.47 8.87 21.36
CA LYS A 94 -14.82 9.34 21.68
C LYS A 94 -15.13 9.15 23.16
N GLU A 95 -15.99 10.01 23.69
CA GLU A 95 -16.54 9.85 25.03
C GLU A 95 -17.69 8.82 24.98
N PRO A 96 -17.71 7.79 25.86
CA PRO A 96 -18.77 6.78 25.82
C PRO A 96 -20.12 7.42 26.19
N ASN A 97 -21.16 7.17 25.40
CA ASN A 97 -22.53 7.60 25.69
C ASN A 97 -23.30 6.41 26.28
N TYR A 98 -23.86 6.59 27.49
CA TYR A 98 -24.45 5.51 28.30
C TYR A 98 -25.98 5.40 28.18
N GLU A 99 -26.65 6.29 27.42
CA GLU A 99 -28.11 6.32 27.37
C GLU A 99 -28.75 5.31 26.40
N GLU A 100 -27.98 4.61 25.57
CA GLU A 100 -28.55 3.77 24.48
C GLU A 100 -28.71 2.27 24.83
N ASN A 101 -28.36 1.83 26.04
CA ASN A 101 -28.23 0.38 26.34
C ASN A 101 -28.99 -0.12 27.59
N VAL A 102 -30.03 0.58 28.04
CA VAL A 102 -30.83 0.16 29.21
C VAL A 102 -32.07 -0.66 28.81
N ASP A 103 -32.49 -0.64 27.54
CA ASP A 103 -33.75 -1.29 27.10
C ASP A 103 -33.59 -2.73 26.56
N ALA A 104 -32.44 -3.39 26.77
CA ALA A 104 -32.18 -4.75 26.26
C ALA A 104 -31.86 -5.79 27.35
N ILE A 105 -32.47 -5.67 28.54
CA ILE A 105 -32.49 -6.74 29.55
C ILE A 105 -33.89 -7.36 29.64
#